data_AF-D1PCN1-F1
#
_entry.id   AF-D1PCN1-F1
#
_cell.length_a   1.000
_cell.length_b   1.000
_cell.length_c   1.000
_cell.angle_alpha   90.00
_cell.angle_beta   90.00
_cell.angle_gamma   90.00
#
_symmetry.space_group_name_H-M   'P 1'
#
loop_
_entity.id
_entity.type
_entity.pdbx_description
1 polymer ?
#
loop_
_entity_poly.entity_id
_entity_poly.type
_entity_poly.pdbx_seq_one_letter_code
_entity_poly.pdbx_strand_id
1 'polypeptide(L)'
;MKKYIYGLFFALISVAMFTACSADEGTDEGNDGSARVTLYQYVASAPNDPDVDTQLRIATNSATQEVYLLAEKTENYNAHIKEMGEDGYKNYVVEKGQKVEGATGAANTDYTVKNLIGDNTITVVAKGNGSLSLVSTDFTGYTWTTVSAGTYYFCEGAAKSFGESKATTLQYKDDDPTTYRFKDFWGIGKHVTFSITDDTTSKYGDGGKVIIVPAQTTPFTLGSNGALFMADAITNKLANMPSAILPNGKVYIAMVYYVKAGTFASGVERFVPSTK
;
A
#
# COMPACT_ATOMS: atom_id res chain seq x y z
N MET A 1 20.83 28.70 -12.13
CA MET A 1 21.02 28.18 -10.76
C MET A 1 20.07 27.01 -10.56
N LYS A 2 20.60 25.78 -10.61
CA LYS A 2 19.84 24.53 -10.45
C LYS A 2 19.62 24.32 -8.94
N LYS A 3 18.36 24.35 -8.49
CA LYS A 3 18.01 24.02 -7.10
C LYS A 3 17.48 22.60 -7.06
N TYR A 4 18.22 21.76 -6.34
CA TYR A 4 17.90 20.39 -5.96
C TYR A 4 16.59 20.37 -5.16
N ILE A 5 15.61 19.60 -5.62
CA ILE A 5 14.45 19.19 -4.80
C ILE A 5 14.68 17.73 -4.46
N TYR A 6 15.36 17.50 -3.34
CA TYR A 6 15.18 16.30 -2.56
C TYR A 6 13.82 16.44 -1.86
N GLY A 7 12.78 15.88 -2.48
CA GLY A 7 11.43 15.85 -1.92
C GLY A 7 11.31 14.70 -0.93
N LEU A 8 11.03 15.05 0.34
CA LEU A 8 10.72 14.15 1.45
C LEU A 8 9.74 13.04 1.06
N PHE A 9 10.19 11.79 1.15
CA PHE A 9 9.32 10.60 1.19
C PHE A 9 8.82 10.41 2.62
N PHE A 10 7.62 10.90 2.94
CA PHE A 10 6.84 10.34 4.04
C PHE A 10 6.08 9.12 3.49
N ALA A 11 6.77 7.98 3.44
CA ALA A 11 6.13 6.68 3.26
C ALA A 11 5.43 6.31 4.58
N LEU A 12 4.29 5.60 4.49
CA LEU A 12 3.70 4.89 5.63
C LEU A 12 4.77 3.96 6.20
N ILE A 13 5.31 4.30 7.37
CA ILE A 13 6.26 3.46 8.09
C ILE A 13 5.43 2.56 9.02
N SER A 14 5.23 1.30 8.64
CA SER A 14 4.89 0.26 9.62
C SER A 14 6.21 -0.19 10.27
N VAL A 15 6.48 0.31 11.48
CA VAL A 15 7.57 -0.21 12.30
C VAL A 15 7.05 -1.42 13.05
N ALA A 16 7.41 -2.63 12.63
CA ALA A 16 7.27 -3.82 13.46
C ALA A 16 8.39 -3.82 14.51
N MET A 17 8.23 -3.02 15.57
CA MET A 17 9.10 -3.10 16.76
C MET A 17 8.67 -4.32 17.59
N PHE A 18 9.18 -5.50 17.24
CA PHE A 18 9.13 -6.65 18.13
C PHE A 18 10.39 -6.63 18.99
N THR A 19 10.28 -6.07 20.18
CA THR A 19 11.16 -6.44 21.28
C THR A 19 10.97 -7.94 21.50
N ALA A 20 11.95 -8.74 21.07
CA ALA A 20 12.09 -10.10 21.54
C ALA A 20 12.37 -10.04 23.05
N CYS A 21 11.31 -9.96 23.85
CA CYS A 21 11.38 -10.11 25.29
C CYS A 21 11.58 -11.60 25.61
N SER A 22 12.83 -12.05 25.56
CA SER A 22 13.33 -12.86 26.65
C SER A 22 14.05 -11.88 27.59
N ALA A 23 13.32 -11.37 28.57
CA ALA A 23 13.98 -10.80 29.74
C ALA A 23 14.71 -11.94 30.44
N ASP A 24 16.02 -11.99 30.25
CA ASP A 24 16.92 -12.46 31.30
C ASP A 24 17.94 -11.35 31.56
N GLU A 25 18.15 -11.11 32.85
CA GLU A 25 18.80 -9.94 33.43
C GLU A 25 20.30 -9.89 33.11
N GLY A 26 20.85 -8.70 32.85
CA GLY A 26 22.30 -8.55 32.80
C GLY A 26 22.78 -7.24 32.18
N THR A 27 23.20 -6.32 33.04
CA THR A 27 23.91 -5.07 32.74
C THR A 27 25.28 -5.30 32.10
N ASP A 28 25.56 -4.66 30.95
CA ASP A 28 26.80 -3.91 30.63
C ASP A 28 26.95 -3.67 29.12
N GLU A 29 27.60 -2.56 28.74
CA GLU A 29 28.01 -2.26 27.36
C GLU A 29 29.06 -3.29 26.90
N GLY A 30 28.62 -4.39 26.31
CA GLY A 30 29.49 -5.48 25.86
C GLY A 30 28.87 -6.30 24.73
N ASN A 31 29.39 -6.12 23.52
CA ASN A 31 29.41 -7.06 22.39
C ASN A 31 28.33 -8.17 22.41
N ASP A 32 27.09 -7.87 22.02
CA ASP A 32 26.05 -8.89 21.81
C ASP A 32 26.56 -9.91 20.77
N GLY A 33 26.99 -11.08 21.24
CA GLY A 33 27.61 -12.12 20.43
C GLY A 33 26.59 -12.91 19.58
N SER A 34 25.30 -12.64 19.74
CA SER A 34 24.23 -13.31 18.99
C SER A 34 23.83 -12.51 17.76
N ALA A 35 23.58 -13.18 16.64
CA ALA A 35 23.09 -12.51 15.44
C ALA A 35 21.69 -11.90 15.68
N ARG A 36 21.51 -10.64 15.30
CA ARG A 36 20.25 -9.90 15.40
C ARG A 36 19.89 -9.26 14.07
N VAL A 37 18.60 -9.24 13.78
CA VAL A 37 18.03 -8.53 12.64
C VAL A 37 16.83 -7.70 13.06
N THR A 38 16.70 -6.52 12.46
CA THR A 38 15.51 -5.66 12.51
C THR A 38 15.03 -5.43 11.09
N LEU A 39 13.71 -5.47 10.90
CA LEU A 39 13.08 -5.33 9.60
C LEU A 39 12.21 -4.07 9.55
N TYR A 40 12.41 -3.25 8.53
CA TYR A 40 11.52 -2.15 8.19
C TYR A 40 10.87 -2.42 6.84
N GLN A 41 9.56 -2.27 6.74
CA GLN A 41 8.79 -2.45 5.52
C GLN A 41 8.35 -1.11 4.96
N TYR A 42 8.43 -0.97 3.64
CA TYR A 42 8.06 0.22 2.89
C TYR A 42 7.22 -0.15 1.66
N VAL A 43 6.38 0.78 1.23
CA VAL A 43 5.67 0.68 -0.05
C VAL A 43 6.70 0.67 -1.18
N ALA A 44 6.55 -0.25 -2.14
CA ALA A 44 7.47 -0.32 -3.26
C ALA A 44 7.39 0.94 -4.14
N SER A 45 8.54 1.33 -4.67
CA SER A 45 8.66 2.44 -5.63
C SER A 45 8.94 1.91 -7.04
N ALA A 46 8.60 2.73 -8.04
CA ALA A 46 8.89 2.42 -9.44
C ALA A 46 10.37 2.05 -9.64
N PRO A 47 10.68 1.02 -10.45
CA PRO A 47 9.80 0.34 -11.40
C PRO A 47 8.98 -0.84 -10.83
N ASN A 48 9.01 -1.08 -9.52
CA ASN A 48 8.27 -2.17 -8.89
C ASN A 48 6.79 -1.81 -8.68
N ASP A 49 5.94 -2.83 -8.57
CA ASP A 49 4.50 -2.67 -8.45
C ASP A 49 4.08 -2.64 -6.97
N PRO A 50 3.65 -1.51 -6.39
CA PRO A 50 3.27 -1.43 -4.98
C PRO A 50 2.05 -2.28 -4.61
N ASP A 51 1.28 -2.79 -5.57
CA ASP A 51 0.17 -3.69 -5.29
C ASP A 51 0.62 -5.12 -4.98
N VAL A 52 1.79 -5.56 -5.47
CA VAL A 52 2.27 -6.95 -5.31
C VAL A 52 3.74 -7.05 -4.91
N ASP A 53 4.44 -5.93 -4.79
CA ASP A 53 5.83 -5.84 -4.38
C ASP A 53 5.96 -4.98 -3.12
N THR A 54 6.96 -5.27 -2.29
CA THR A 54 7.29 -4.49 -1.10
C THR A 54 8.80 -4.28 -0.97
N GLN A 55 9.20 -3.17 -0.38
CA GLN A 55 10.60 -2.84 -0.10
C GLN A 55 10.89 -3.07 1.37
N LEU A 56 12.00 -3.74 1.66
CA LEU A 56 12.47 -4.02 3.00
C LEU A 56 13.81 -3.33 3.23
N ARG A 57 14.01 -2.79 4.44
CA ARG A 57 15.35 -2.52 4.97
C ARG A 57 15.65 -3.51 6.08
N ILE A 58 16.68 -4.30 5.86
CA ILE A 58 17.18 -5.32 6.78
C ILE A 58 18.39 -4.72 7.49
N ALA A 59 18.24 -4.47 8.78
CA ALA A 59 19.32 -3.96 9.64
C ALA A 59 19.86 -5.09 10.51
N THR A 60 21.17 -5.35 10.45
CA THR A 60 21.83 -6.45 11.17
C THR A 60 22.89 -5.92 12.14
N ASN A 61 23.22 -6.71 13.16
CA ASN A 61 24.32 -6.41 14.08
C ASN A 61 25.64 -7.07 13.66
N SER A 62 26.74 -6.69 14.33
CA SER A 62 28.10 -7.18 14.04
C SER A 62 28.29 -8.70 14.13
N ALA A 63 27.44 -9.41 14.88
CA ALA A 63 27.50 -10.86 15.03
C ALA A 63 26.87 -11.64 13.87
N THR A 64 26.17 -10.96 12.95
CA THR A 64 25.47 -11.59 11.83
C THR A 64 26.46 -12.00 10.73
N GLN A 65 26.44 -13.27 10.33
CA GLN A 65 27.28 -13.81 9.25
C GLN A 65 26.50 -13.94 7.94
N GLU A 66 25.24 -14.40 8.03
CA GLU A 66 24.37 -14.63 6.89
C GLU A 66 22.94 -14.20 7.21
N VAL A 67 22.19 -13.80 6.19
CA VAL A 67 20.76 -13.53 6.29
C VAL A 67 20.02 -14.29 5.21
N TYR A 68 18.89 -14.87 5.57
CA TYR A 68 17.99 -15.60 4.68
C TYR A 68 16.60 -14.99 4.76
N LEU A 69 15.93 -14.87 3.62
CA LEU A 69 14.58 -14.35 3.49
C LEU A 69 13.68 -15.38 2.82
N LEU A 70 12.51 -15.63 3.41
CA LEU A 70 11.46 -16.43 2.80
C LEU A 70 10.16 -15.64 2.84
N ALA A 71 9.50 -15.49 1.70
CA ALA A 71 8.14 -14.99 1.62
C ALA A 71 7.24 -16.13 1.17
N GLU A 72 6.18 -16.38 1.94
CA GLU A 72 5.22 -17.44 1.66
C GLU A 72 3.80 -17.00 2.03
N LYS A 73 2.80 -17.77 1.61
CA LYS A 73 1.41 -17.55 2.03
C LYS A 73 1.32 -17.59 3.54
N THR A 74 0.58 -16.66 4.15
CA THR A 74 0.42 -16.60 5.60
C THR A 74 -0.16 -17.90 6.19
N GLU A 75 -1.03 -18.59 5.45
CA GLU A 75 -1.53 -19.91 5.85
C GLU A 75 -0.42 -20.97 5.95
N ASN A 76 0.55 -20.97 5.03
CA ASN A 76 1.68 -21.89 5.03
C ASN A 76 2.66 -21.57 6.17
N TYR A 77 2.96 -20.28 6.39
CA TYR A 77 3.73 -19.83 7.54
C TYR A 77 3.13 -20.36 8.85
N ASN A 78 1.82 -20.16 9.05
CA ASN A 78 1.12 -20.62 10.25
C ASN A 78 1.13 -22.15 10.39
N ALA A 79 0.99 -22.88 9.28
CA ALA A 79 1.08 -24.34 9.27
C ALA A 79 2.49 -24.81 9.66
N HIS A 80 3.54 -24.20 9.11
CA HIS A 80 4.92 -24.51 9.45
C HIS A 80 5.21 -24.23 10.93
N ILE A 81 4.86 -23.04 11.44
CA ILE A 81 5.04 -22.71 12.87
C ILE A 81 4.35 -23.73 13.78
N LYS A 82 3.14 -24.17 13.42
CA LYS A 82 2.41 -25.20 14.18
C LYS A 82 3.08 -26.56 14.14
N GLU A 83 3.65 -26.95 13.01
CA GLU A 83 4.25 -28.28 12.80
C GLU A 83 5.65 -28.40 13.42
N MET A 84 6.52 -27.41 13.22
CA MET A 84 7.94 -27.49 13.58
C MET A 84 8.37 -26.54 14.71
N GLY A 85 7.48 -25.65 15.17
CA GLY A 85 7.80 -24.59 16.12
C GLY A 85 8.70 -23.50 15.52
N GLU A 86 8.93 -22.42 16.28
CA GLU A 86 9.70 -21.27 15.79
C GLU A 86 11.16 -21.63 15.48
N ASP A 87 11.82 -22.43 16.32
CA ASP A 87 13.21 -22.81 16.10
C ASP A 87 13.39 -23.78 14.92
N GLY A 88 12.42 -24.69 14.72
CA GLY A 88 12.37 -25.50 13.49
C GLY A 88 12.20 -24.60 12.26
N TYR A 89 11.32 -23.61 12.35
CA TYR A 89 11.03 -22.70 11.25
C TYR A 89 12.20 -21.78 10.90
N LYS A 90 13.00 -21.35 11.89
CA LYS A 90 14.28 -20.64 11.63
C LYS A 90 15.20 -21.44 10.72
N ASN A 91 15.37 -22.73 11.00
CA ASN A 91 16.19 -23.62 10.16
C ASN A 91 15.58 -23.83 8.79
N TYR A 92 14.26 -23.97 8.71
CA TYR A 92 13.53 -24.07 7.44
C TYR A 92 13.75 -22.84 6.55
N VAL A 93 13.71 -21.63 7.11
CA VAL A 93 14.00 -20.38 6.37
C VAL A 93 15.46 -20.32 5.92
N VAL A 94 16.41 -20.79 6.72
CA VAL A 94 17.82 -20.88 6.31
C VAL A 94 18.00 -21.88 5.15
N GLU A 95 17.25 -22.98 5.13
CA GLU A 95 17.36 -24.01 4.10
C GLU A 95 16.62 -23.67 2.79
N LYS A 96 15.41 -23.11 2.89
CA LYS A 96 14.50 -22.88 1.75
C LYS A 96 14.45 -21.42 1.31
N GLY A 97 14.84 -20.50 2.18
CA GLY A 97 14.87 -19.07 1.89
C GLY A 97 16.01 -18.68 0.95
N GLN A 98 15.91 -17.48 0.42
CA GLN A 98 16.94 -16.87 -0.39
C GLN A 98 17.95 -16.14 0.50
N LYS A 99 19.24 -16.40 0.28
CA LYS A 99 20.31 -15.64 0.93
C LYS A 99 20.29 -14.18 0.46
N VAL A 100 20.33 -13.24 1.41
CA VAL A 100 20.36 -11.79 1.15
C VAL A 100 21.81 -11.31 1.10
N GLU A 101 22.29 -11.00 -0.09
CA GLU A 101 23.65 -10.50 -0.30
C GLU A 101 23.87 -9.13 0.36
N GLY A 102 25.04 -8.93 0.97
CA GLY A 102 25.43 -7.67 1.61
C GLY A 102 24.85 -7.43 3.01
N ALA A 103 24.00 -8.32 3.54
CA ALA A 103 23.44 -8.23 4.90
C ALA A 103 24.31 -8.99 5.93
N THR A 104 25.62 -8.71 5.97
CA THR A 104 26.59 -9.35 6.88
C THR A 104 27.23 -8.30 7.79
N GLY A 105 27.46 -8.65 9.05
CA GLY A 105 27.95 -7.74 10.08
C GLY A 105 26.95 -6.62 10.37
N ALA A 106 27.45 -5.50 10.88
CA ALA A 106 26.62 -4.31 11.08
C ALA A 106 26.30 -3.67 9.72
N ALA A 107 25.12 -3.97 9.18
CA ALA A 107 24.71 -3.57 7.85
C ALA A 107 23.27 -3.06 7.80
N ASN A 108 22.98 -2.26 6.77
CA ASN A 108 21.63 -1.84 6.40
C ASN A 108 21.45 -2.14 4.91
N THR A 109 20.72 -3.21 4.61
CA THR A 109 20.55 -3.70 3.24
C THR A 109 19.11 -3.53 2.80
N ASP A 110 18.91 -2.86 1.66
CA ASP A 110 17.59 -2.71 1.05
C ASP A 110 17.33 -3.91 0.11
N TYR A 111 16.16 -4.53 0.24
CA TYR A 111 15.76 -5.71 -0.55
C TYR A 111 14.31 -5.56 -1.04
N THR A 112 14.03 -5.93 -2.29
CA THR A 112 12.66 -5.90 -2.83
C THR A 112 12.11 -7.31 -2.93
N VAL A 113 10.98 -7.57 -2.28
CA VAL A 113 10.22 -8.82 -2.42
C VAL A 113 9.12 -8.59 -3.43
N LYS A 114 8.96 -9.50 -4.40
CA LYS A 114 8.10 -9.29 -5.57
C LYS A 114 7.02 -10.35 -5.71
N ASN A 115 5.97 -10.00 -6.46
CA ASN A 115 4.91 -10.90 -6.90
C ASN A 115 4.18 -11.61 -5.73
N LEU A 116 4.01 -10.91 -4.62
CA LEU A 116 3.26 -11.36 -3.47
C LEU A 116 1.77 -11.12 -3.75
N ILE A 117 1.04 -12.16 -4.13
CA ILE A 117 -0.42 -12.08 -4.35
C ILE A 117 -1.14 -12.63 -3.13
N GLY A 118 -2.22 -11.99 -2.68
CA GLY A 118 -2.97 -12.37 -1.47
C GLY A 118 -2.17 -12.15 -0.18
N ASP A 119 -2.59 -12.78 0.90
CA ASP A 119 -1.91 -12.68 2.21
C ASP A 119 -0.61 -13.47 2.22
N ASN A 120 0.49 -12.78 2.49
CA ASN A 120 1.83 -13.34 2.60
C ASN A 120 2.50 -12.89 3.89
N THR A 121 3.32 -13.78 4.46
CA THR A 121 4.22 -13.46 5.57
C THR A 121 5.65 -13.56 5.05
N ILE A 122 6.42 -12.51 5.30
CA ILE A 122 7.83 -12.39 4.91
C ILE A 122 8.66 -12.56 6.16
N THR A 123 9.46 -13.62 6.21
CA THR A 123 10.34 -13.93 7.32
C THR A 123 11.79 -13.67 6.92
N VAL A 124 12.53 -13.02 7.82
CA VAL A 124 13.97 -12.82 7.71
C VAL A 124 14.66 -13.49 8.89
N VAL A 125 15.64 -14.34 8.61
CA VAL A 125 16.47 -14.99 9.62
C VAL A 125 17.91 -14.52 9.50
N ALA A 126 18.46 -13.96 10.58
CA ALA A 126 19.88 -13.69 10.70
C ALA A 126 20.58 -14.83 11.42
N LYS A 127 21.68 -15.30 10.83
CA LYS A 127 22.49 -16.41 11.30
C LYS A 127 23.87 -15.92 11.70
N GLY A 128 24.26 -16.21 12.93
CA GLY A 128 25.58 -15.98 13.48
C GLY A 128 26.25 -17.29 13.89
N ASN A 129 27.27 -17.19 14.73
CA ASN A 129 27.96 -18.37 15.25
C ASN A 129 27.06 -19.11 16.26
N GLY A 130 26.39 -20.17 15.80
CA GLY A 130 25.49 -20.98 16.65
C GLY A 130 24.20 -20.29 17.08
N SER A 131 23.89 -19.10 16.55
CA SER A 131 22.67 -18.34 16.86
C SER A 131 21.86 -18.05 15.59
N LEU A 132 20.54 -18.14 15.73
CA LEU A 132 19.57 -17.71 14.74
C LEU A 132 18.60 -16.72 15.40
N SER A 133 18.34 -15.60 14.74
CA SER A 133 17.23 -14.70 15.10
C SER A 133 16.26 -14.59 13.95
N LEU A 134 14.99 -14.39 14.27
CA LEU A 134 13.89 -14.32 13.31
C LEU A 134 13.12 -13.00 13.51
N VAL A 135 12.73 -12.39 12.41
CA VAL A 135 11.72 -11.32 12.37
C VAL A 135 10.81 -11.56 11.17
N SER A 136 9.52 -11.27 11.33
CA SER A 136 8.55 -11.38 10.24
C SER A 136 7.70 -10.12 10.10
N THR A 137 7.17 -9.92 8.90
CA THR A 137 6.17 -8.89 8.60
C THR A 137 5.18 -9.44 7.59
N ASP A 138 3.95 -8.95 7.61
CA ASP A 138 2.93 -9.36 6.66
C ASP A 138 2.86 -8.40 5.46
N PHE A 139 2.38 -8.92 4.34
CA PHE A 139 2.06 -8.16 3.14
C PHE A 139 0.88 -8.82 2.43
N THR A 140 -0.17 -8.05 2.21
CA THR A 140 -1.28 -8.48 1.35
C THR A 140 -1.14 -7.79 0.01
N GLY A 141 -0.94 -8.58 -1.05
CA GLY A 141 -0.91 -8.03 -2.40
C GLY A 141 -2.18 -8.28 -3.18
N TYR A 142 -2.46 -7.37 -4.11
CA TYR A 142 -3.73 -7.30 -4.82
C TYR A 142 -3.51 -7.30 -6.32
N THR A 143 -4.36 -7.99 -7.05
CA THR A 143 -4.39 -7.94 -8.52
C THR A 143 -5.65 -7.23 -9.00
N TRP A 144 -5.54 -6.63 -10.18
CA TRP A 144 -6.54 -5.72 -10.72
C TRP A 144 -6.78 -5.97 -12.20
N THR A 145 -8.04 -6.21 -12.57
CA THR A 145 -8.45 -6.29 -13.96
C THR A 145 -8.75 -4.91 -14.52
N THR A 146 -8.21 -4.64 -15.71
CA THR A 146 -8.48 -3.39 -16.43
C THR A 146 -9.85 -3.44 -17.08
N VAL A 147 -10.71 -2.47 -16.72
CA VAL A 147 -12.00 -2.24 -17.39
C VAL A 147 -11.76 -1.41 -18.65
N SER A 148 -11.13 -0.25 -18.50
CA SER A 148 -10.79 0.64 -19.62
C SER A 148 -9.77 1.71 -19.23
N ALA A 149 -8.95 2.13 -20.18
CA ALA A 149 -8.27 3.42 -20.11
C ALA A 149 -9.26 4.54 -20.47
N GLY A 150 -9.09 5.74 -19.93
CA GLY A 150 -9.97 6.86 -20.24
C GLY A 150 -9.51 8.19 -19.67
N THR A 151 -10.39 9.18 -19.77
CA THR A 151 -10.15 10.54 -19.28
C THR A 151 -11.11 10.87 -18.15
N TYR A 152 -10.56 11.28 -17.01
CA TYR A 152 -11.29 11.81 -15.88
C TYR A 152 -11.36 13.33 -15.97
N TYR A 153 -12.55 13.91 -15.82
CA TYR A 153 -12.83 15.34 -15.88
C TYR A 153 -13.24 15.84 -14.51
N PHE A 154 -12.51 16.83 -14.01
CA PHE A 154 -12.76 17.47 -12.73
C PHE A 154 -13.94 18.45 -12.81
N CYS A 155 -14.59 18.70 -11.69
CA CYS A 155 -15.59 19.76 -11.57
C CYS A 155 -14.91 21.14 -11.60
N GLU A 156 -15.64 22.21 -11.94
CA GLU A 156 -15.04 23.55 -12.17
C GLU A 156 -14.18 24.05 -10.99
N GLY A 157 -14.62 23.82 -9.75
CA GLY A 157 -13.86 24.21 -8.56
C GLY A 157 -12.53 23.47 -8.41
N ALA A 158 -12.55 22.15 -8.62
CA ALA A 158 -11.36 21.31 -8.55
C ALA A 158 -10.42 21.51 -9.75
N ALA A 159 -10.98 21.75 -10.93
CA ALA A 159 -10.25 21.96 -12.18
C ALA A 159 -9.27 23.14 -12.11
N LYS A 160 -9.63 24.20 -11.37
CA LYS A 160 -8.75 25.36 -11.13
C LYS A 160 -7.44 24.99 -10.44
N SER A 161 -7.39 23.87 -9.73
CA SER A 161 -6.22 23.43 -8.95
C SER A 161 -5.55 22.17 -9.50
N PHE A 162 -6.33 21.25 -10.07
CA PHE A 162 -5.84 19.95 -10.54
C PHE A 162 -5.72 19.84 -12.07
N GLY A 163 -6.17 20.87 -12.80
CA GLY A 163 -6.35 20.85 -14.25
C GLY A 163 -7.74 20.35 -14.64
N GLU A 164 -8.16 20.63 -15.88
CA GLU A 164 -9.51 20.30 -16.35
C GLU A 164 -9.79 18.78 -16.38
N SER A 165 -8.76 18.01 -16.73
CA SER A 165 -8.88 16.57 -16.87
C SER A 165 -7.53 15.87 -16.72
N LYS A 166 -7.57 14.55 -16.60
CA LYS A 166 -6.39 13.69 -16.67
C LYS A 166 -6.69 12.29 -17.19
N ALA A 167 -5.67 11.66 -17.77
CA ALA A 167 -5.73 10.26 -18.13
C ALA A 167 -5.65 9.37 -16.88
N THR A 168 -6.42 8.28 -16.87
CA THR A 168 -6.36 7.24 -15.84
C THR A 168 -6.90 5.93 -16.41
N THR A 169 -6.76 4.83 -15.66
CA THR A 169 -7.31 3.52 -16.02
C THR A 169 -8.29 3.09 -14.94
N LEU A 170 -9.51 2.77 -15.34
CA LEU A 170 -10.50 2.17 -14.48
C LEU A 170 -10.21 0.68 -14.34
N GLN A 171 -10.12 0.21 -13.10
CA GLN A 171 -9.86 -1.19 -12.77
C GLN A 171 -10.80 -1.64 -11.66
N TYR A 172 -11.05 -2.96 -11.58
CA TYR A 172 -11.64 -3.60 -10.40
C TYR A 172 -10.67 -4.60 -9.79
N LYS A 173 -10.81 -4.86 -8.50
CA LYS A 173 -9.98 -5.77 -7.73
C LYS A 173 -10.40 -7.21 -8.02
N ASP A 174 -9.48 -8.10 -8.34
CA ASP A 174 -9.84 -9.44 -8.85
C ASP A 174 -10.51 -10.33 -7.79
N ASP A 175 -10.09 -10.20 -6.53
CA ASP A 175 -10.64 -10.95 -5.40
C ASP A 175 -11.90 -10.29 -4.78
N ASP A 176 -12.21 -9.06 -5.16
CA ASP A 176 -13.40 -8.31 -4.78
C ASP A 176 -13.86 -7.41 -5.94
N PRO A 177 -14.64 -7.94 -6.90
CA PRO A 177 -15.10 -7.20 -8.07
C PRO A 177 -16.17 -6.15 -7.73
N THR A 178 -16.41 -5.84 -6.46
CA THR A 178 -17.17 -4.66 -6.02
C THR A 178 -16.27 -3.47 -5.74
N THR A 179 -14.96 -3.67 -5.54
CA THR A 179 -13.98 -2.63 -5.30
C THR A 179 -13.29 -2.21 -6.61
N TYR A 180 -13.38 -0.92 -6.92
CA TYR A 180 -12.83 -0.31 -8.11
C TYR A 180 -11.81 0.75 -7.76
N ARG A 181 -10.99 1.11 -8.75
CA ARG A 181 -10.09 2.24 -8.66
C ARG A 181 -9.88 2.95 -9.98
N PHE A 182 -9.54 4.23 -9.88
CA PHE A 182 -8.78 4.93 -10.90
C PHE A 182 -7.28 4.76 -10.59
N LYS A 183 -6.59 4.00 -11.44
CA LYS A 183 -5.17 3.69 -11.29
C LYS A 183 -4.32 4.96 -11.40
N ASP A 184 -3.30 5.06 -10.55
CA ASP A 184 -2.33 6.15 -10.45
C ASP A 184 -2.93 7.57 -10.54
N PHE A 185 -4.15 7.73 -10.01
CA PHE A 185 -4.93 8.95 -10.17
C PHE A 185 -4.24 10.19 -9.60
N TRP A 186 -3.43 10.04 -8.56
CA TRP A 186 -2.66 11.12 -7.94
C TRP A 186 -1.14 10.98 -8.14
N GLY A 187 -0.71 10.00 -8.94
CA GLY A 187 0.68 9.58 -9.09
C GLY A 187 0.83 8.08 -8.89
N ILE A 188 2.03 7.55 -9.14
CA ILE A 188 2.32 6.11 -9.05
C ILE A 188 1.98 5.59 -7.64
N GLY A 189 1.15 4.54 -7.58
CA GLY A 189 0.68 3.94 -6.32
C GLY A 189 -0.30 4.80 -5.53
N LYS A 190 -0.78 5.92 -6.10
CA LYS A 190 -1.74 6.84 -5.47
C LYS A 190 -3.05 6.81 -6.25
N HIS A 191 -3.85 5.80 -5.95
CA HIS A 191 -5.14 5.55 -6.60
C HIS A 191 -6.27 6.38 -5.98
N VAL A 192 -7.41 6.42 -6.66
CA VAL A 192 -8.70 6.75 -6.03
C VAL A 192 -9.54 5.49 -6.06
N THR A 193 -9.96 5.00 -4.90
CA THR A 193 -10.79 3.79 -4.80
C THR A 193 -12.25 4.12 -4.56
N PHE A 194 -13.14 3.23 -4.97
CA PHE A 194 -14.57 3.32 -4.70
C PHE A 194 -15.20 1.93 -4.77
N SER A 195 -16.38 1.77 -4.19
CA SER A 195 -17.11 0.51 -4.20
C SER A 195 -18.41 0.65 -5.00
N ILE A 196 -18.80 -0.40 -5.72
CA ILE A 196 -20.13 -0.53 -6.33
C ILE A 196 -21.08 -1.14 -5.30
N THR A 197 -22.30 -0.62 -5.21
CA THR A 197 -23.37 -1.18 -4.38
C THR A 197 -24.41 -1.91 -5.24
N ASP A 198 -25.31 -2.66 -4.58
CA ASP A 198 -26.43 -3.30 -5.28
C ASP A 198 -27.49 -2.31 -5.76
N ASP A 199 -27.52 -1.11 -5.17
CA ASP A 199 -28.48 -0.07 -5.50
C ASP A 199 -28.29 0.44 -6.93
N THR A 200 -29.40 0.89 -7.52
CA THR A 200 -29.42 1.43 -8.88
C THR A 200 -29.87 2.88 -8.88
N THR A 201 -29.45 3.62 -9.89
CA THR A 201 -29.88 5.00 -10.11
C THR A 201 -29.93 5.32 -11.59
N SER A 202 -30.93 6.09 -12.00
CA SER A 202 -31.06 6.64 -13.36
C SER A 202 -30.54 8.08 -13.48
N LYS A 203 -29.95 8.63 -12.40
CA LYS A 203 -29.56 10.05 -12.31
C LYS A 203 -28.65 10.52 -13.45
N TYR A 204 -27.79 9.65 -13.96
CA TYR A 204 -26.82 9.94 -15.02
C TYR A 204 -27.05 9.13 -16.31
N GLY A 205 -28.14 8.38 -16.39
CA GLY A 205 -28.47 7.46 -17.49
C GLY A 205 -29.01 6.13 -16.98
N ASP A 206 -29.60 5.35 -17.90
CA ASP A 206 -30.24 4.08 -17.56
C ASP A 206 -29.23 3.00 -17.16
N GLY A 207 -29.64 2.15 -16.21
CA GLY A 207 -28.86 1.00 -15.75
C GLY A 207 -27.66 1.35 -14.86
N GLY A 208 -27.57 2.57 -14.33
CA GLY A 208 -26.51 2.97 -13.42
C GLY A 208 -26.54 2.21 -12.10
N LYS A 209 -25.38 1.70 -11.67
CA LYS A 209 -25.16 1.18 -10.31
C LYS A 209 -24.62 2.29 -9.43
N VAL A 210 -25.15 2.41 -8.22
CA VAL A 210 -24.66 3.38 -7.24
C VAL A 210 -23.24 3.00 -6.84
N ILE A 211 -22.38 4.00 -6.71
CA ILE A 211 -21.04 3.82 -6.17
C ILE A 211 -20.84 4.68 -4.93
N ILE A 212 -19.96 4.22 -4.04
CA ILE A 212 -19.55 4.95 -2.84
C ILE A 212 -18.07 5.26 -2.95
N VAL A 213 -17.73 6.55 -2.90
CA VAL A 213 -16.34 6.99 -2.76
C VAL A 213 -16.09 7.29 -1.28
N PRO A 214 -15.39 6.41 -0.55
CA PRO A 214 -15.11 6.65 0.87
C PRO A 214 -14.18 7.86 1.03
N ALA A 215 -14.16 8.41 2.24
CA ALA A 215 -13.21 9.45 2.61
C ALA A 215 -11.76 8.96 2.44
N GLN A 216 -11.00 9.65 1.60
CA GLN A 216 -9.62 9.32 1.25
C GLN A 216 -8.76 10.58 1.27
N THR A 217 -7.50 10.43 1.69
CA THR A 217 -6.55 11.56 1.70
C THR A 217 -5.94 11.72 0.31
N THR A 218 -5.88 12.95 -0.20
CA THR A 218 -5.16 13.29 -1.45
C THR A 218 -3.69 13.60 -1.14
N PRO A 219 -2.77 13.66 -2.12
CA PRO A 219 -1.38 14.06 -1.85
C PRO A 219 -1.21 15.55 -1.52
N PHE A 220 -2.29 16.35 -1.55
CA PHE A 220 -2.22 17.79 -1.39
C PHE A 220 -2.45 18.23 0.05
N THR A 221 -1.79 19.31 0.45
CA THR A 221 -1.96 19.98 1.75
C THR A 221 -2.25 21.45 1.51
N LEU A 222 -3.30 21.98 2.14
CA LEU A 222 -3.72 23.37 1.98
C LEU A 222 -3.19 24.26 3.11
N GLY A 223 -1.87 24.52 3.09
CA GLY A 223 -1.22 25.39 4.08
C GLY A 223 -1.56 24.97 5.52
N SER A 224 -2.00 25.92 6.34
CA SER A 224 -2.40 25.68 7.73
C SER A 224 -3.69 24.87 7.89
N ASN A 225 -4.44 24.63 6.83
CA ASN A 225 -5.71 23.87 6.88
C ASN A 225 -5.48 22.34 6.84
N GLY A 226 -4.24 21.90 6.62
CA GLY A 226 -3.84 20.49 6.66
C GLY A 226 -4.11 19.73 5.35
N ALA A 227 -4.09 18.41 5.45
CA ALA A 227 -4.26 17.51 4.31
C ALA A 227 -5.65 17.68 3.67
N LEU A 228 -5.68 17.69 2.33
CA LEU A 228 -6.91 17.73 1.57
C LEU A 228 -7.47 16.30 1.42
N PHE A 229 -8.73 16.13 1.79
CA PHE A 229 -9.48 14.89 1.64
C PHE A 229 -10.43 14.96 0.45
N MET A 230 -10.86 13.79 -0.02
CA MET A 230 -11.92 13.64 -1.00
C MET A 230 -12.89 12.54 -0.55
N ALA A 231 -14.17 12.71 -0.87
CA ALA A 231 -15.22 11.71 -0.70
C ALA A 231 -16.38 12.05 -1.64
N ASP A 232 -17.32 11.14 -1.87
CA ASP A 232 -18.58 11.53 -2.50
C ASP A 232 -19.48 12.35 -1.56
N ALA A 233 -20.47 13.04 -2.15
CA ALA A 233 -21.34 13.97 -1.45
C ALA A 233 -22.19 13.31 -0.37
N ILE A 234 -22.54 12.03 -0.55
CA ILE A 234 -23.30 11.24 0.43
C ILE A 234 -22.39 10.91 1.62
N THR A 235 -21.19 10.36 1.38
CA THR A 235 -20.22 10.02 2.42
C THR A 235 -19.78 11.26 3.20
N ASN A 236 -19.54 12.37 2.50
CA ASN A 236 -19.20 13.65 3.14
C ASN A 236 -20.40 14.33 3.83
N LYS A 237 -21.63 13.89 3.54
CA LYS A 237 -22.89 14.49 4.02
C LYS A 237 -23.13 15.91 3.54
N LEU A 238 -22.54 16.30 2.40
CA LEU A 238 -22.78 17.61 1.78
C LEU A 238 -24.13 17.65 1.06
N ALA A 239 -24.51 16.55 0.40
CA ALA A 239 -25.77 16.43 -0.33
C ALA A 239 -26.19 14.97 -0.51
N ASN A 240 -27.49 14.73 -0.61
CA ASN A 240 -28.04 13.41 -0.96
C ASN A 240 -28.02 13.21 -2.50
N MET A 241 -26.83 13.25 -3.09
CA MET A 241 -26.63 13.08 -4.53
C MET A 241 -25.80 11.82 -4.79
N PRO A 242 -26.37 10.77 -5.39
CA PRO A 242 -25.64 9.54 -5.64
C PRO A 242 -24.54 9.76 -6.68
N SER A 243 -23.47 8.98 -6.54
CA SER A 243 -22.49 8.72 -7.59
C SER A 243 -22.88 7.41 -8.31
N ALA A 244 -22.45 7.22 -9.56
CA ALA A 244 -22.81 6.01 -10.30
C ALA A 244 -21.74 5.58 -11.31
N ILE A 245 -21.73 4.28 -11.60
CA ILE A 245 -21.09 3.70 -12.79
C ILE A 245 -22.17 3.16 -13.73
N LEU A 246 -22.06 3.50 -15.00
CA LEU A 246 -23.00 3.08 -16.05
C LEU A 246 -22.51 1.81 -16.76
N PRO A 247 -23.40 1.06 -17.42
CA PRO A 247 -23.03 -0.17 -18.16
C PRO A 247 -21.98 0.05 -19.26
N ASN A 248 -21.88 1.28 -19.79
CA ASN A 248 -20.87 1.65 -20.79
C ASN A 248 -19.51 2.05 -20.19
N GLY A 249 -19.30 1.84 -18.88
CA GLY A 249 -18.06 2.14 -18.17
C GLY A 249 -17.85 3.62 -17.82
N LYS A 250 -18.79 4.52 -18.16
CA LYS A 250 -18.75 5.91 -17.67
C LYS A 250 -19.01 5.91 -16.17
N VAL A 251 -18.22 6.69 -15.45
CA VAL A 251 -18.38 6.88 -14.01
C VAL A 251 -18.71 8.35 -13.76
N TYR A 252 -19.69 8.63 -12.90
CA TYR A 252 -20.05 9.95 -12.44
C TYR A 252 -19.95 9.99 -10.93
N ILE A 253 -19.24 10.99 -10.41
CA ILE A 253 -19.03 11.12 -8.97
C ILE A 253 -19.48 12.50 -8.54
N ALA A 254 -20.44 12.56 -7.61
CA ALA A 254 -20.75 13.80 -6.91
C ALA A 254 -19.63 14.05 -5.89
N MET A 255 -18.51 14.59 -6.33
CA MET A 255 -17.28 14.68 -5.55
C MET A 255 -17.29 15.87 -4.60
N VAL A 256 -16.66 15.68 -3.44
CA VAL A 256 -16.36 16.74 -2.48
C VAL A 256 -14.90 16.63 -2.07
N TYR A 257 -14.15 17.70 -2.30
CA TYR A 257 -12.81 17.93 -1.76
C TYR A 257 -12.93 18.82 -0.52
N TYR A 258 -12.31 18.45 0.59
CA TYR A 258 -12.50 19.15 1.85
C TYR A 258 -11.29 19.05 2.78
N VAL A 259 -11.18 20.04 3.67
CA VAL A 259 -10.25 20.10 4.80
C VAL A 259 -11.06 20.23 6.08
N LYS A 260 -10.41 20.20 7.25
CA LYS A 260 -11.09 20.42 8.54
C LYS A 260 -11.87 21.75 8.58
N ALA A 261 -11.37 22.78 7.87
CA ALA A 261 -11.99 24.10 7.82
C ALA A 261 -13.25 24.19 6.92
N GLY A 262 -13.53 23.17 6.12
CA GLY A 262 -14.71 23.12 5.24
C GLY A 262 -14.43 22.58 3.84
N THR A 263 -15.41 22.77 2.96
CA THR A 263 -15.35 22.34 1.56
C THR A 263 -14.38 23.21 0.76
N PHE A 264 -13.44 22.58 0.08
CA PHE A 264 -12.51 23.21 -0.85
C PHE A 264 -13.13 23.33 -2.25
N ALA A 265 -13.72 22.24 -2.75
CA ALA A 265 -14.43 22.20 -4.03
C ALA A 265 -15.47 21.08 -4.00
N SER A 266 -16.57 21.23 -4.72
CA SER A 266 -17.55 20.17 -4.92
C SER A 266 -18.23 20.29 -6.27
N GLY A 267 -18.72 19.16 -6.79
CA GLY A 267 -19.43 19.10 -8.05
C GLY A 267 -19.45 17.69 -8.64
N VAL A 268 -20.16 17.53 -9.75
CA VAL A 268 -20.17 16.24 -10.47
C VAL A 268 -18.93 16.16 -11.35
N GLU A 269 -18.11 15.15 -11.09
CA GLU A 269 -16.96 14.75 -11.89
C GLU A 269 -17.32 13.53 -12.73
N ARG A 270 -16.56 13.28 -13.81
CA ARG A 270 -16.85 12.13 -14.67
C ARG A 270 -15.60 11.48 -15.25
N PHE A 271 -15.63 10.16 -15.34
CA PHE A 271 -14.71 9.39 -16.15
C PHE A 271 -15.40 8.97 -17.45
N VAL A 272 -14.70 9.16 -18.56
CA VAL A 272 -15.13 8.73 -19.90
C VAL A 272 -14.11 7.71 -20.41
N PRO A 273 -14.51 6.44 -20.61
CA PRO A 273 -13.68 5.43 -21.25
C PRO A 273 -13.22 5.90 -22.64
N SER A 274 -11.99 5.57 -23.00
CA SER A 274 -11.54 5.70 -24.38
C SER A 274 -12.38 4.75 -25.23
N THR A 275 -12.90 5.23 -26.36
CA THR A 275 -13.52 4.35 -27.36
C THR A 275 -12.48 3.32 -27.81
N LYS A 276 -12.83 2.04 -27.72
CA LYS A 276 -12.08 0.99 -28.42
C LYS A 276 -12.22 1.16 -29.92
#